data_AF-A0A9P9L6N1-F1
#
_entry.id   AF-A0A9P9L6N1-F1
#
_cell.length_a   1.000
_cell.length_b   1.000
_cell.length_c   1.000
_cell.angle_alpha   90.00
_cell.angle_beta   90.00
_cell.angle_gamma   90.00
#
_symmetry.space_group_name_H-M   'P 1'
#
loop_
_entity.id
_entity.type
_entity.pdbx_description
1 polymer ?
#
loop_
_entity_poly.entity_id
_entity_poly.type
_entity_poly.pdbx_seq_one_letter_code
_entity_poly.pdbx_strand_id
1 'polypeptide(L)'
;MTVPRAQPSADEAKSDTFSRWRPKYHLLAVHGWMNDPCGLNYDAHRRQYHAFFQWNPLGNDWGNMSWGHAVSDDMVYWKVFDHPVLEPDRAYDREGVFTGGLFPTDLDGEANGNLTIIYTSTSKTPIHYTLPYSYGCETLSLATSDDGGFSWNKFEGNPILPGPPSDGSAISWRDPYVARWPGMSRALGLPPHQVYGLISGGIRHKTPTTWLYAVNFGDLTDWRCIGPLINIGRSFRPSGADFDMGINFECSNFMSLEDPDGCSREFLIMSCEGVRTGGTTTDASSACIKTQGWMSGPLRIDNAGSAEMQWECGGRLDFGTFYAANSFWDPKIRQQVMMGWIPEESLPDAARHQQKWSGCLSLPRVLTCSSLANVTGSRHGDLSNMGAFAVTPNHGGTFTLHTLGVSPHPNLERLRMRACQTRFGTADLTALKDLRHWVSPITSLRSQQWELKCTLALKGNCKIAGLNIFHSSIRSVNGANVAPDSTRHPLFVLKDIATGTEMEEELQMHIFYDQSVLEIFFNERTVVTSRLYPISIEDISLQLFAEGMEEADIAPLDVQGVIWDGLEA
;
A
#
# COMPACT_ATOMS: atom_id res chain seq x y z
N MET A 1 -17.71 -8.72 35.68
CA MET A 1 -18.84 -7.97 35.11
C MET A 1 -18.29 -6.68 34.54
N THR A 2 -17.95 -6.70 33.26
CA THR A 2 -17.56 -5.52 32.49
C THR A 2 -18.84 -4.85 32.00
N VAL A 3 -19.02 -3.57 32.35
CA VAL A 3 -20.11 -2.75 31.83
C VAL A 3 -19.84 -2.55 30.33
N PRO A 4 -20.79 -2.84 29.41
CA PRO A 4 -20.62 -2.48 28.01
C PRO A 4 -20.56 -0.96 27.93
N ARG A 5 -19.44 -0.41 27.45
CA ARG A 5 -19.37 1.00 27.11
C ARG A 5 -20.14 1.18 25.80
N ALA A 6 -21.19 1.99 25.83
CA ALA A 6 -22.13 2.17 24.73
C ALA A 6 -21.44 2.63 23.44
N GLN A 7 -22.01 2.22 22.30
CA GLN A 7 -21.73 2.79 20.98
C GLN A 7 -21.82 4.33 21.05
N PRO A 8 -20.97 5.06 20.31
CA PRO A 8 -21.10 6.50 20.25
C PRO A 8 -22.49 6.88 19.72
N SER A 9 -23.15 7.79 20.42
CA SER A 9 -24.50 8.21 20.03
C SER A 9 -24.46 8.99 18.71
N ALA A 10 -25.59 9.03 17.97
CA ALA A 10 -25.73 9.84 16.75
C ALA A 10 -25.43 11.35 16.95
N ASP A 11 -25.36 11.82 18.20
CA ASP A 11 -24.96 13.19 18.53
C ASP A 11 -23.44 13.38 18.68
N GLU A 12 -22.67 12.31 18.92
CA GLU A 12 -21.20 12.38 19.02
C GLU A 12 -20.51 12.41 17.65
N ALA A 13 -21.11 11.76 16.65
CA ALA A 13 -20.71 11.87 15.23
C ALA A 13 -20.87 13.30 14.66
N LYS A 14 -21.56 14.19 15.38
CA LYS A 14 -21.72 15.62 15.05
C LYS A 14 -20.72 16.54 15.77
N SER A 15 -19.82 16.00 16.60
CA SER A 15 -18.76 16.81 17.19
C SER A 15 -17.78 17.27 16.10
N ASP A 16 -17.41 18.56 16.11
CA ASP A 16 -16.46 19.14 15.16
C ASP A 16 -15.15 18.32 15.07
N THR A 17 -14.67 17.79 16.19
CA THR A 17 -13.42 17.01 16.25
C THR A 17 -13.49 15.65 15.55
N PHE A 18 -14.66 15.01 15.51
CA PHE A 18 -14.83 13.73 14.80
C PHE A 18 -14.71 13.92 13.29
N SER A 19 -15.34 14.97 12.75
CA SER A 19 -15.41 15.22 11.32
C SER A 19 -14.25 16.03 10.74
N ARG A 20 -13.55 16.82 11.57
CA ARG A 20 -12.58 17.83 11.12
C ARG A 20 -11.52 17.32 10.15
N TRP A 21 -10.95 16.16 10.43
CA TRP A 21 -9.87 15.57 9.62
C TRP A 21 -10.27 14.23 9.02
N ARG A 22 -11.54 13.85 9.12
CA ARG A 22 -12.01 12.52 8.74
C ARG A 22 -12.21 12.43 7.23
N PRO A 23 -11.42 11.60 6.52
CA PRO A 23 -11.54 11.41 5.08
C PRO A 23 -12.97 11.06 4.67
N LYS A 24 -13.35 11.48 3.46
CA LYS A 24 -14.70 11.31 2.91
C LYS A 24 -14.79 10.16 1.92
N TYR A 25 -13.76 9.93 1.12
CA TYR A 25 -13.75 8.91 0.08
C TYR A 25 -12.72 7.80 0.30
N HIS A 26 -11.86 7.91 1.31
CA HIS A 26 -11.09 6.76 1.79
C HIS A 26 -11.99 5.83 2.60
N LEU A 27 -11.72 4.53 2.53
CA LEU A 27 -12.45 3.55 3.33
C LEU A 27 -11.94 3.57 4.77
N LEU A 28 -12.84 3.73 5.74
CA LEU A 28 -12.51 3.69 7.15
C LEU A 28 -13.61 3.06 8.01
N ALA A 29 -13.22 2.50 9.14
CA ALA A 29 -14.12 2.00 10.17
C ALA A 29 -15.01 3.13 10.70
N VAL A 30 -16.22 2.78 11.16
CA VAL A 30 -17.20 3.76 11.67
C VAL A 30 -16.68 4.60 12.84
N HIS A 31 -15.81 4.04 13.69
CA HIS A 31 -15.09 4.72 14.77
C HIS A 31 -13.93 3.84 15.25
N GLY A 32 -13.18 4.27 16.26
CA GLY A 32 -12.13 3.49 16.91
C GLY A 32 -10.87 3.31 16.05
N TRP A 33 -10.03 2.39 16.48
CA TRP A 33 -8.78 2.07 15.80
C TRP A 33 -9.00 1.09 14.65
N MET A 34 -8.49 1.40 13.46
CA MET A 34 -8.36 0.44 12.37
C MET A 34 -6.93 0.39 11.83
N ASN A 35 -6.58 -0.76 11.25
CA ASN A 35 -5.32 -0.93 10.54
C ASN A 35 -5.48 -1.83 9.31
N ASP A 36 -4.77 -2.94 9.26
CA ASP A 36 -4.48 -3.73 8.07
C ASP A 36 -5.74 -4.06 7.26
N PRO A 37 -5.75 -3.81 5.93
CA PRO A 37 -6.72 -4.42 5.05
C PRO A 37 -6.59 -5.95 5.08
N CYS A 38 -7.73 -6.61 5.24
CA CYS A 38 -7.88 -8.05 5.31
C CYS A 38 -8.82 -8.52 4.20
N GLY A 39 -8.59 -9.72 3.67
CA GLY A 39 -9.56 -10.39 2.80
C GLY A 39 -10.11 -9.57 1.62
N LEU A 40 -9.32 -8.66 1.03
CA LEU A 40 -9.73 -7.92 -0.16
C LEU A 40 -10.08 -8.92 -1.28
N ASN A 41 -11.25 -8.78 -1.91
CA ASN A 41 -11.67 -9.70 -2.97
C ASN A 41 -12.83 -9.15 -3.82
N TYR A 42 -13.10 -9.84 -4.92
CA TYR A 42 -14.31 -9.67 -5.71
C TYR A 42 -15.11 -10.98 -5.72
N ASP A 43 -16.29 -10.96 -5.08
CA ASP A 43 -17.26 -12.05 -5.15
C ASP A 43 -17.98 -12.00 -6.50
N ALA A 44 -17.63 -12.91 -7.41
CA ALA A 44 -18.26 -13.00 -8.72
C ALA A 44 -19.72 -13.50 -8.67
N HIS A 45 -20.11 -14.24 -7.63
CA HIS A 45 -21.47 -14.75 -7.46
C HIS A 45 -22.42 -13.61 -7.07
N ARG A 46 -22.03 -12.76 -6.11
CA ARG A 46 -22.80 -11.57 -5.71
C ARG A 46 -22.49 -10.31 -6.51
N ARG A 47 -21.43 -10.36 -7.34
CA ARG A 47 -20.91 -9.26 -8.16
C ARG A 47 -20.43 -8.05 -7.35
N GLN A 48 -19.85 -8.29 -6.18
CA GLN A 48 -19.53 -7.27 -5.18
C GLN A 48 -18.06 -7.34 -4.74
N TYR A 49 -17.45 -6.19 -4.51
CA TYR A 49 -16.14 -6.10 -3.86
C TYR A 49 -16.31 -6.17 -2.35
N HIS A 50 -15.42 -6.92 -1.70
CA HIS A 50 -15.32 -7.03 -0.25
C HIS A 50 -14.00 -6.42 0.20
N ALA A 51 -14.05 -5.59 1.23
CA ALA A 51 -12.88 -5.13 1.96
C ALA A 51 -13.11 -5.37 3.45
N PHE A 52 -12.32 -6.27 4.05
CA PHE A 52 -12.25 -6.41 5.49
C PHE A 52 -11.06 -5.61 6.01
N PHE A 53 -11.03 -5.32 7.30
CA PHE A 53 -9.93 -4.61 7.93
C PHE A 53 -9.85 -4.95 9.40
N GLN A 54 -8.65 -4.95 9.98
CA GLN A 54 -8.51 -5.03 11.42
C GLN A 54 -9.14 -3.81 12.09
N TRP A 55 -9.92 -4.05 13.14
CA TRP A 55 -10.70 -3.05 13.84
C TRP A 55 -10.75 -3.32 15.34
N ASN A 56 -10.54 -2.28 16.15
CA ASN A 56 -10.92 -2.25 17.56
C ASN A 56 -12.23 -1.45 17.71
N PRO A 57 -13.39 -2.10 17.83
CA PRO A 57 -14.65 -1.41 18.06
C PRO A 57 -14.74 -0.83 19.49
N LEU A 58 -13.88 -1.25 20.43
CA LEU A 58 -13.99 -0.87 21.84
C LEU A 58 -13.09 0.31 22.24
N GLY A 59 -12.20 0.75 21.35
CA GLY A 59 -11.20 1.74 21.68
C GLY A 59 -10.52 2.37 20.48
N ASN A 60 -9.73 3.41 20.74
CA ASN A 60 -8.98 4.14 19.72
C ASN A 60 -7.49 3.76 19.69
N ASP A 61 -7.12 2.65 20.32
CA ASP A 61 -5.76 2.11 20.32
C ASP A 61 -5.79 0.66 19.83
N TRP A 62 -4.63 0.13 19.44
CA TRP A 62 -4.50 -1.26 19.10
C TRP A 62 -4.87 -2.17 20.30
N GLY A 63 -5.68 -3.20 20.05
CA GLY A 63 -6.15 -4.18 21.03
C GLY A 63 -7.57 -4.68 20.71
N ASN A 64 -7.94 -5.88 21.17
CA ASN A 64 -9.22 -6.52 20.80
C ASN A 64 -9.43 -6.60 19.28
N MET A 65 -8.36 -6.98 18.53
CA MET A 65 -8.41 -7.03 17.07
C MET A 65 -9.51 -7.97 16.60
N SER A 66 -10.44 -7.39 15.86
CA SER A 66 -11.56 -8.03 15.18
C SER A 66 -11.52 -7.60 13.72
N TRP A 67 -12.29 -8.23 12.84
CA TRP A 67 -12.44 -7.75 11.46
C TRP A 67 -13.71 -6.94 11.31
N GLY A 68 -13.57 -5.70 10.82
CA GLY A 68 -14.67 -4.96 10.21
C GLY A 68 -14.84 -5.34 8.74
N HIS A 69 -15.98 -4.96 8.14
CA HIS A 69 -16.32 -5.30 6.77
C HIS A 69 -16.98 -4.13 6.06
N ALA A 70 -16.59 -3.92 4.81
CA ALA A 70 -17.26 -3.04 3.87
C ALA A 70 -17.45 -3.73 2.52
N VAL A 71 -18.52 -3.36 1.84
CA VAL A 71 -18.85 -3.85 0.50
C VAL A 71 -19.04 -2.71 -0.49
N SER A 72 -18.69 -2.93 -1.74
CA SER A 72 -18.82 -1.94 -2.82
C SER A 72 -19.08 -2.59 -4.17
N ASP A 73 -19.80 -1.90 -5.06
CA ASP A 73 -19.98 -2.34 -6.44
C ASP A 73 -18.86 -1.82 -7.38
N ASP A 74 -18.11 -0.81 -6.93
CA ASP A 74 -17.15 -0.07 -7.75
C ASP A 74 -15.83 0.31 -7.05
N MET A 75 -15.61 -0.13 -5.81
CA MET A 75 -14.45 0.19 -4.96
C MET A 75 -14.33 1.68 -4.58
N VAL A 76 -15.34 2.50 -4.87
CA VAL A 76 -15.37 3.92 -4.54
C VAL A 76 -16.44 4.17 -3.48
N TYR A 77 -17.66 3.75 -3.75
CA TYR A 77 -18.78 3.90 -2.82
C TYR A 77 -18.86 2.66 -1.94
N TRP A 78 -18.50 2.79 -0.67
CA TRP A 78 -18.46 1.68 0.28
C TRP A 78 -19.63 1.75 1.25
N LYS A 79 -20.33 0.63 1.41
CA LYS A 79 -21.22 0.39 2.54
C LYS A 79 -20.41 -0.30 3.64
N VAL A 80 -20.06 0.47 4.67
CA VAL A 80 -19.32 -0.03 5.85
C VAL A 80 -20.29 -0.56 6.89
N PHE A 81 -20.03 -1.74 7.44
CA PHE A 81 -20.83 -2.29 8.54
C PHE A 81 -20.41 -1.68 9.87
N ASP A 82 -21.38 -1.53 10.77
CA ASP A 82 -21.25 -0.84 12.06
C ASP A 82 -20.90 -1.78 13.23
N HIS A 83 -20.63 -3.05 12.93
CA HIS A 83 -20.25 -4.09 13.88
C HIS A 83 -19.17 -4.99 13.27
N PRO A 84 -18.29 -5.57 14.10
CA PRO A 84 -17.30 -6.53 13.62
C PRO A 84 -18.00 -7.79 13.13
N VAL A 85 -17.46 -8.40 12.06
CA VAL A 85 -17.97 -9.65 11.48
C VAL A 85 -17.18 -10.87 11.95
N LEU A 86 -15.96 -10.68 12.46
CA LEU A 86 -15.14 -11.73 13.05
C LEU A 86 -14.46 -11.20 14.32
N GLU A 87 -14.78 -11.76 15.47
CA GLU A 87 -14.29 -11.32 16.79
C GLU A 87 -13.49 -12.42 17.50
N PRO A 88 -12.64 -12.07 18.49
CA PRO A 88 -12.07 -13.03 19.44
C PRO A 88 -13.16 -13.72 20.27
N ASP A 89 -13.41 -15.02 20.02
CA ASP A 89 -14.46 -15.77 20.72
C ASP A 89 -14.12 -17.26 20.95
N ARG A 90 -12.88 -17.66 20.65
CA ARG A 90 -12.34 -19.00 20.90
C ARG A 90 -11.02 -18.93 21.65
N ALA A 91 -10.64 -20.04 22.28
CA ALA A 91 -9.39 -20.11 23.05
C ALA A 91 -8.14 -19.84 22.20
N TYR A 92 -8.18 -20.19 20.91
CA TYR A 92 -7.05 -20.05 19.98
C TYR A 92 -6.91 -18.64 19.39
N ASP A 93 -7.94 -17.79 19.48
CA ASP A 93 -7.92 -16.40 18.99
C ASP A 93 -8.28 -15.35 20.05
N ARG A 94 -8.33 -15.74 21.33
CA ARG A 94 -8.73 -14.89 22.46
C ARG A 94 -7.93 -13.59 22.61
N GLU A 95 -6.71 -13.50 22.06
CA GLU A 95 -5.88 -12.28 22.12
C GLU A 95 -6.08 -11.38 20.89
N GLY A 96 -6.74 -11.87 19.83
CA GLY A 96 -6.97 -11.12 18.61
C GLY A 96 -7.12 -12.00 17.37
N VAL A 97 -7.97 -11.53 16.46
CA VAL A 97 -8.12 -12.00 15.08
C VAL A 97 -7.26 -11.10 14.19
N PHE A 98 -6.09 -11.60 13.80
CA PHE A 98 -5.09 -10.85 13.02
C PHE A 98 -5.36 -10.96 11.51
N THR A 99 -4.47 -10.37 10.70
CA THR A 99 -4.63 -10.19 9.26
C THR A 99 -4.75 -11.53 8.55
N GLY A 100 -5.36 -11.51 7.36
CA GLY A 100 -5.57 -12.69 6.57
C GLY A 100 -6.19 -12.40 5.20
N GLY A 101 -6.56 -13.48 4.51
CA GLY A 101 -7.09 -13.47 3.16
C GLY A 101 -8.51 -14.01 3.07
N LEU A 102 -9.15 -13.73 1.93
CA LEU A 102 -10.44 -14.26 1.53
C LEU A 102 -10.23 -15.11 0.28
N PHE A 103 -10.77 -16.32 0.29
CA PHE A 103 -10.81 -17.22 -0.85
C PHE A 103 -12.28 -17.56 -1.16
N PRO A 104 -12.82 -17.19 -2.34
CA PRO A 104 -14.27 -17.22 -2.61
C PRO A 104 -14.76 -18.63 -3.02
N THR A 105 -14.57 -19.59 -2.12
CA THR A 105 -15.08 -20.97 -2.21
C THR A 105 -15.48 -21.46 -0.82
N ASP A 106 -16.15 -22.61 -0.76
CA ASP A 106 -16.25 -23.41 0.46
C ASP A 106 -14.90 -24.10 0.80
N LEU A 107 -14.84 -24.81 1.93
CA LEU A 107 -13.65 -25.53 2.41
C LEU A 107 -13.21 -26.64 1.46
N ASP A 108 -14.12 -27.25 0.72
CA ASP A 108 -13.84 -28.29 -0.27
C ASP A 108 -13.49 -27.73 -1.67
N GLY A 109 -13.37 -26.40 -1.79
CA GLY A 109 -13.04 -25.71 -3.03
C GLY A 109 -14.24 -25.44 -3.94
N GLU A 110 -15.46 -25.83 -3.55
CA GLU A 110 -16.65 -25.58 -4.35
C GLU A 110 -16.99 -24.08 -4.42
N ALA A 111 -17.17 -23.57 -5.63
CA ALA A 111 -17.50 -22.17 -5.90
C ALA A 111 -19.02 -21.96 -5.99
N ASN A 112 -19.73 -22.28 -4.90
CA ASN A 112 -21.20 -22.22 -4.80
C ASN A 112 -21.73 -20.86 -4.29
N GLY A 113 -20.86 -19.84 -4.18
CA GLY A 113 -21.17 -18.55 -3.57
C GLY A 113 -20.84 -18.47 -2.08
N ASN A 114 -20.33 -19.54 -1.47
CA ASN A 114 -19.75 -19.47 -0.14
C ASN A 114 -18.36 -18.82 -0.19
N LEU A 115 -17.99 -18.24 0.94
CA LEU A 115 -16.75 -17.52 1.16
C LEU A 115 -15.97 -18.20 2.29
N THR A 116 -14.65 -18.34 2.13
CA THR A 116 -13.75 -18.82 3.18
C THR A 116 -12.71 -17.75 3.51
N ILE A 117 -12.61 -17.36 4.77
CA ILE A 117 -11.50 -16.54 5.26
C ILE A 117 -10.45 -17.40 5.93
N ILE A 118 -9.21 -17.01 5.72
CA ILE A 118 -8.02 -17.62 6.29
C ILE A 118 -7.31 -16.53 7.07
N TYR A 119 -7.13 -16.71 8.37
CA TYR A 119 -6.64 -15.64 9.26
C TYR A 119 -5.64 -16.15 10.29
N THR A 120 -4.83 -15.22 10.80
CA THR A 120 -3.99 -15.51 11.97
C THR A 120 -4.81 -15.39 13.25
N SER A 121 -4.93 -16.49 13.98
CA SER A 121 -5.53 -16.52 15.31
C SER A 121 -4.47 -16.42 16.39
N THR A 122 -4.63 -15.47 17.32
CA THR A 122 -3.64 -15.22 18.38
C THR A 122 -4.15 -15.60 19.77
N SER A 123 -3.30 -16.30 20.53
CA SER A 123 -3.68 -16.86 21.85
C SER A 123 -2.77 -16.45 23.02
N LYS A 124 -1.63 -15.81 22.71
CA LYS A 124 -0.65 -15.33 23.70
C LYS A 124 -0.01 -14.03 23.22
N THR A 125 0.09 -13.05 24.12
CA THR A 125 0.77 -11.76 23.92
C THR A 125 1.79 -11.50 25.04
N PRO A 126 2.78 -10.60 24.88
CA PRO A 126 3.08 -9.80 23.68
C PRO A 126 3.76 -10.60 22.56
N ILE A 127 3.51 -10.21 21.31
CA ILE A 127 4.16 -10.75 20.11
C ILE A 127 4.95 -9.61 19.47
N HIS A 128 6.25 -9.79 19.29
CA HIS A 128 7.11 -8.80 18.64
C HIS A 128 8.42 -9.45 18.17
N TYR A 129 8.97 -9.03 17.03
CA TYR A 129 10.16 -9.64 16.42
C TYR A 129 11.43 -9.55 17.30
N THR A 130 11.45 -8.65 18.29
CA THR A 130 12.56 -8.52 19.25
C THR A 130 12.47 -9.49 20.44
N LEU A 131 11.33 -10.14 20.63
CA LEU A 131 11.08 -11.03 21.76
C LEU A 131 11.35 -12.51 21.40
N PRO A 132 11.50 -13.39 22.40
CA PRO A 132 11.44 -14.82 22.18
C PRO A 132 10.08 -15.23 21.60
N TYR A 133 10.11 -16.02 20.52
CA TYR A 133 8.90 -16.52 19.90
C TYR A 133 8.26 -17.60 20.77
N SER A 134 6.98 -17.44 21.08
CA SER A 134 6.23 -18.41 21.88
C SER A 134 5.40 -19.30 20.96
N TYR A 135 5.84 -20.54 20.70
CA TYR A 135 5.11 -21.44 19.80
C TYR A 135 3.61 -21.55 20.16
N GLY A 136 2.77 -21.47 19.12
CA GLY A 136 1.31 -21.41 19.24
C GLY A 136 0.75 -20.05 19.65
N CYS A 137 1.56 -18.99 19.77
CA CYS A 137 1.05 -17.62 19.98
C CYS A 137 0.31 -17.09 18.76
N GLU A 138 0.80 -17.45 17.57
CA GLU A 138 0.20 -17.17 16.27
C GLU A 138 -0.09 -18.52 15.58
N THR A 139 -1.33 -18.72 15.15
CA THR A 139 -1.82 -19.95 14.54
C THR A 139 -2.65 -19.61 13.30
N LEU A 140 -2.90 -20.57 12.41
CA LEU A 140 -3.73 -20.38 11.22
C LEU A 140 -5.13 -20.97 11.45
N SER A 141 -6.17 -20.18 11.20
CA SER A 141 -7.56 -20.59 11.36
C SER A 141 -8.41 -20.22 10.15
N LEU A 142 -9.53 -20.92 9.99
CA LEU A 142 -10.50 -20.75 8.90
C LEU A 142 -11.90 -20.41 9.42
N ALA A 143 -12.67 -19.65 8.64
CA ALA A 143 -14.11 -19.53 8.85
C ALA A 143 -14.83 -19.43 7.50
N THR A 144 -16.08 -19.90 7.45
CA THR A 144 -16.91 -19.86 6.24
C THR A 144 -18.14 -18.97 6.40
N SER A 145 -18.60 -18.41 5.29
CA SER A 145 -19.81 -17.59 5.21
C SER A 145 -20.61 -17.98 3.97
N ASP A 146 -21.92 -18.18 4.14
CA ASP A 146 -22.89 -18.44 3.08
C ASP A 146 -23.78 -17.21 2.79
N ASP A 147 -23.66 -16.14 3.58
CA ASP A 147 -24.49 -14.94 3.49
C ASP A 147 -23.80 -13.74 2.81
N GLY A 148 -22.57 -13.91 2.32
CA GLY A 148 -21.80 -12.84 1.67
C GLY A 148 -20.89 -12.08 2.63
N GLY A 149 -20.43 -12.75 3.69
CA GLY A 149 -19.45 -12.22 4.65
C GLY A 149 -20.07 -11.41 5.80
N PHE A 150 -21.40 -11.43 5.94
CA PHE A 150 -22.09 -10.77 7.06
C PHE A 150 -21.92 -11.55 8.37
N SER A 151 -21.91 -12.88 8.28
CA SER A 151 -21.63 -13.76 9.43
C SER A 151 -20.69 -14.90 9.06
N TRP A 152 -19.96 -15.40 10.06
CA TRP A 152 -18.87 -16.35 9.88
C TRP A 152 -18.96 -17.52 10.85
N ASN A 153 -18.88 -18.73 10.31
CA ASN A 153 -18.78 -19.96 11.07
C ASN A 153 -17.31 -20.39 11.15
N LYS A 154 -16.69 -20.22 12.31
CA LYS A 154 -15.31 -20.69 12.55
C LYS A 154 -15.26 -22.21 12.45
N PHE A 155 -14.33 -22.73 11.65
CA PHE A 155 -14.16 -24.16 11.44
C PHE A 155 -13.86 -24.88 12.77
N GLU A 156 -14.57 -25.99 13.05
CA GLU A 156 -14.44 -26.71 14.32
C GLU A 156 -13.04 -27.31 14.52
N GLY A 157 -12.32 -27.62 13.44
CA GLY A 157 -10.95 -28.13 13.48
C GLY A 157 -9.87 -27.07 13.69
N ASN A 158 -10.23 -25.81 13.96
CA ASN A 158 -9.26 -24.75 14.18
C ASN A 158 -8.46 -24.92 15.50
N PRO A 159 -7.21 -24.42 15.54
CA PRO A 159 -6.44 -23.90 14.40
C PRO A 159 -5.94 -25.03 13.49
N ILE A 160 -6.00 -24.83 12.17
CA ILE A 160 -5.54 -25.83 11.17
C ILE A 160 -4.02 -25.97 11.13
N LEU A 161 -3.29 -24.91 11.46
CA LEU A 161 -1.83 -24.95 11.66
C LEU A 161 -1.46 -24.34 13.01
N PRO A 162 -0.72 -25.08 13.87
CA PRO A 162 -0.39 -24.63 15.22
C PRO A 162 0.79 -23.64 15.30
N GLY A 163 1.44 -23.31 14.19
CA GLY A 163 2.55 -22.37 14.14
C GLY A 163 3.55 -22.68 13.01
N PRO A 164 4.73 -22.03 13.03
CA PRO A 164 5.75 -22.19 12.00
C PRO A 164 6.32 -23.61 11.92
N PRO A 165 6.94 -23.99 10.78
CA PRO A 165 7.68 -25.25 10.64
C PRO A 165 8.74 -25.42 11.75
N SER A 166 8.86 -26.64 12.27
CA SER A 166 9.33 -26.96 13.62
C SER A 166 10.85 -26.96 13.87
N ASP A 167 11.58 -25.93 13.44
CA ASP A 167 13.00 -25.75 13.81
C ASP A 167 13.22 -24.76 14.96
N GLY A 168 12.15 -24.12 15.45
CA GLY A 168 12.18 -23.14 16.55
C GLY A 168 12.87 -21.82 16.21
N SER A 169 13.19 -21.59 14.94
CA SER A 169 13.96 -20.42 14.51
C SER A 169 13.11 -19.20 14.18
N ALA A 170 11.78 -19.35 14.03
CA ALA A 170 10.89 -18.25 13.71
C ALA A 170 10.90 -17.16 14.80
N ILE A 171 10.74 -15.90 14.38
CA ILE A 171 10.53 -14.75 15.28
C ILE A 171 9.11 -14.18 15.21
N SER A 172 8.36 -14.60 14.20
CA SER A 172 7.01 -14.15 13.83
C SER A 172 6.46 -15.12 12.81
N TRP A 173 5.14 -15.33 12.78
CA TRP A 173 4.47 -16.18 11.81
C TRP A 173 2.98 -15.82 11.69
N ARG A 174 2.63 -14.93 10.76
CA ARG A 174 1.27 -14.37 10.64
C ARG A 174 0.93 -13.90 9.22
N ASP A 175 -0.27 -13.38 9.05
CA ASP A 175 -0.78 -12.68 7.86
C ASP A 175 -0.86 -13.57 6.61
N PRO A 176 -1.69 -14.64 6.63
CA PRO A 176 -1.83 -15.53 5.49
C PRO A 176 -2.35 -14.82 4.24
N TYR A 177 -1.70 -15.07 3.12
CA TYR A 177 -2.13 -14.61 1.80
C TYR A 177 -2.27 -15.79 0.85
N VAL A 178 -3.47 -16.01 0.32
CA VAL A 178 -3.83 -17.20 -0.46
C VAL A 178 -4.28 -16.81 -1.85
N ALA A 179 -3.63 -17.35 -2.87
CA ALA A 179 -3.98 -17.11 -4.27
C ALA A 179 -3.41 -18.20 -5.18
N ARG A 180 -3.76 -18.11 -6.47
CA ARG A 180 -3.17 -18.93 -7.53
C ARG A 180 -2.05 -18.15 -8.21
N TRP A 181 -0.89 -18.77 -8.35
CA TRP A 181 0.30 -18.14 -8.96
C TRP A 181 0.85 -19.01 -10.08
N PRO A 182 0.42 -18.80 -11.34
CA PRO A 182 0.86 -19.62 -12.47
C PRO A 182 2.39 -19.59 -12.66
N GLY A 183 3.06 -18.47 -12.35
CA GLY A 183 4.51 -18.38 -12.36
C GLY A 183 5.18 -19.34 -11.38
N MET A 184 4.68 -19.38 -10.14
CA MET A 184 5.12 -20.32 -9.11
C MET A 184 4.85 -21.78 -9.53
N SER A 185 3.69 -22.07 -10.11
CA SER A 185 3.35 -23.41 -10.61
C SER A 185 4.30 -23.87 -11.70
N ARG A 186 4.62 -23.01 -12.68
CA ARG A 186 5.62 -23.32 -13.71
C ARG A 186 6.99 -23.60 -13.11
N ALA A 187 7.44 -22.79 -12.15
CA ALA A 187 8.73 -22.97 -11.50
C ALA A 187 8.82 -24.30 -10.75
N LEU A 188 7.79 -24.65 -9.97
CA LEU A 188 7.73 -25.88 -9.18
C LEU A 188 7.31 -27.14 -9.97
N GLY A 189 6.97 -27.00 -11.25
CA GLY A 189 6.42 -28.11 -12.04
C GLY A 189 5.07 -28.62 -11.54
N LEU A 190 4.26 -27.74 -10.93
CA LEU A 190 2.93 -28.04 -10.41
C LEU A 190 1.82 -27.61 -11.39
N PRO A 191 0.59 -28.15 -11.27
CA PRO A 191 -0.52 -27.74 -12.13
C PRO A 191 -0.82 -26.23 -12.03
N PRO A 192 -1.24 -25.58 -13.13
CA PRO A 192 -1.46 -24.13 -13.17
C PRO A 192 -2.60 -23.64 -12.26
N HIS A 193 -3.46 -24.55 -11.80
CA HIS A 193 -4.56 -24.26 -10.88
C HIS A 193 -4.19 -24.50 -9.41
N GLN A 194 -2.93 -24.83 -9.10
CA GLN A 194 -2.44 -24.97 -7.73
C GLN A 194 -2.70 -23.67 -6.95
N VAL A 195 -3.27 -23.84 -5.75
CA VAL A 195 -3.42 -22.76 -4.78
C VAL A 195 -2.22 -22.76 -3.86
N TYR A 196 -1.74 -21.57 -3.54
CA TYR A 196 -0.62 -21.38 -2.63
C TYR A 196 -1.02 -20.46 -1.49
N GLY A 197 -0.32 -20.61 -0.38
CA GLY A 197 -0.41 -19.73 0.77
C GLY A 197 0.97 -19.16 1.10
N LEU A 198 1.01 -17.88 1.46
CA LEU A 198 2.14 -17.26 2.16
C LEU A 198 1.79 -17.08 3.63
N ILE A 199 2.79 -17.17 4.50
CA ILE A 199 2.69 -16.71 5.89
C ILE A 199 3.96 -15.91 6.20
N SER A 200 3.80 -14.66 6.61
CA SER A 200 4.88 -13.69 6.81
C SER A 200 5.58 -13.85 8.16
N GLY A 201 6.87 -13.52 8.18
CA GLY A 201 7.62 -13.37 9.42
C GLY A 201 9.13 -13.26 9.21
N GLY A 202 9.89 -14.04 9.98
CA GLY A 202 11.34 -13.98 9.93
C GLY A 202 12.00 -15.13 10.66
N ILE A 203 13.24 -15.43 10.25
CA ILE A 203 14.08 -16.44 10.86
C ILE A 203 15.14 -15.73 11.70
N ARG A 204 15.18 -16.10 12.97
CA ARG A 204 16.04 -15.51 14.00
C ARG A 204 17.49 -15.48 13.54
N HIS A 205 18.09 -14.29 13.64
CA HIS A 205 19.47 -14.01 13.24
C HIS A 205 19.82 -14.30 11.75
N LYS A 206 18.87 -14.70 10.90
CA LYS A 206 19.13 -15.11 9.53
C LYS A 206 18.56 -14.15 8.49
N THR A 207 17.24 -13.99 8.41
CA THR A 207 16.58 -13.25 7.32
C THR A 207 15.13 -12.93 7.70
N PRO A 208 14.56 -11.76 7.32
CA PRO A 208 13.12 -11.66 7.15
C PRO A 208 12.68 -12.66 6.07
N THR A 209 11.47 -13.22 6.18
CA THR A 209 10.99 -14.18 5.19
C THR A 209 9.48 -14.29 5.15
N THR A 210 9.00 -15.04 4.17
CA THR A 210 7.64 -15.56 4.13
C THR A 210 7.71 -17.04 3.79
N TRP A 211 6.93 -17.86 4.48
CA TRP A 211 6.86 -19.29 4.20
C TRP A 211 5.83 -19.56 3.12
N LEU A 212 6.24 -20.26 2.07
CA LEU A 212 5.40 -20.73 0.99
C LEU A 212 4.79 -22.09 1.34
N TYR A 213 3.48 -22.22 1.10
CA TYR A 213 2.71 -23.44 1.25
C TYR A 213 2.02 -23.80 -0.07
N ALA A 214 1.95 -25.08 -0.37
CA ALA A 214 0.95 -25.61 -1.29
C ALA A 214 -0.34 -25.85 -0.49
N VAL A 215 -1.45 -25.29 -0.96
CA VAL A 215 -2.78 -25.46 -0.36
C VAL A 215 -3.58 -26.41 -1.24
N ASN A 216 -4.19 -27.42 -0.64
CA ASN A 216 -5.05 -28.33 -1.38
C ASN A 216 -6.36 -27.61 -1.74
N PHE A 217 -6.62 -27.40 -3.03
CA PHE A 217 -7.83 -26.70 -3.46
C PHE A 217 -9.11 -27.48 -3.12
N GLY A 218 -9.05 -28.82 -3.08
CA GLY A 218 -10.19 -29.65 -2.71
C GLY A 218 -10.37 -29.85 -1.19
N ASP A 219 -9.49 -29.26 -0.38
CA ASP A 219 -9.53 -29.27 1.07
C ASP A 219 -8.65 -28.11 1.60
N LEU A 220 -9.25 -26.93 1.77
CA LEU A 220 -8.54 -25.72 2.22
C LEU A 220 -7.96 -25.83 3.64
N THR A 221 -8.25 -26.93 4.37
CA THR A 221 -7.62 -27.23 5.66
C THR A 221 -6.23 -27.87 5.51
N ASP A 222 -5.90 -28.42 4.34
CA ASP A 222 -4.65 -29.14 4.08
C ASP A 222 -3.59 -28.22 3.43
N TRP A 223 -2.59 -27.89 4.24
CA TRP A 223 -1.48 -26.99 3.89
C TRP A 223 -0.14 -27.71 4.04
N ARG A 224 0.58 -27.85 2.93
CA ARG A 224 1.93 -28.42 2.91
C ARG A 224 2.98 -27.33 2.76
N CYS A 225 3.79 -27.14 3.79
CA CYS A 225 4.93 -26.22 3.73
C CYS A 225 5.91 -26.64 2.62
N ILE A 226 6.24 -25.71 1.73
CA ILE A 226 7.29 -25.86 0.72
C ILE A 226 8.62 -25.36 1.30
N GLY A 227 8.62 -24.18 1.93
CA GLY A 227 9.83 -23.61 2.53
C GLY A 227 9.78 -22.08 2.60
N PRO A 228 10.84 -21.44 3.15
CA PRO A 228 10.98 -19.99 3.13
C PRO A 228 11.25 -19.50 1.70
N LEU A 229 10.44 -18.54 1.23
CA LEU A 229 10.56 -17.97 -0.12
C LEU A 229 11.73 -16.99 -0.24
N ILE A 230 12.13 -16.35 0.87
CA ILE A 230 13.15 -15.30 0.90
C ILE A 230 14.29 -15.68 1.85
N ASN A 231 15.53 -15.57 1.37
CA ASN A 231 16.75 -15.82 2.13
C ASN A 231 17.91 -14.91 1.71
N ILE A 232 17.71 -13.61 1.91
CA ILE A 232 18.63 -12.55 1.46
C ILE A 232 19.53 -11.99 2.56
N GLY A 233 19.31 -12.42 3.81
CA GLY A 233 20.00 -11.90 4.98
C GLY A 233 19.25 -10.77 5.68
N ARG A 234 19.64 -10.47 6.92
CA ARG A 234 19.03 -9.41 7.74
C ARG A 234 19.44 -8.02 7.27
N SER A 235 18.47 -7.10 7.28
CA SER A 235 18.66 -5.71 6.90
C SER A 235 19.35 -5.58 5.54
N PHE A 236 18.97 -6.46 4.59
CA PHE A 236 19.48 -6.38 3.22
C PHE A 236 19.10 -5.03 2.62
N ARG A 237 20.11 -4.35 2.07
CA ARG A 237 20.02 -3.01 1.48
C ARG A 237 20.63 -3.06 0.08
N PRO A 238 19.82 -3.33 -0.95
CA PRO A 238 20.33 -3.34 -2.31
C PRO A 238 20.83 -1.95 -2.69
N SER A 239 21.97 -1.90 -3.39
CA SER A 239 22.53 -0.63 -3.88
C SER A 239 21.52 0.07 -4.79
N GLY A 240 21.35 1.38 -4.60
CA GLY A 240 20.48 2.19 -5.46
C GLY A 240 18.98 2.02 -5.28
N ALA A 241 18.50 1.21 -4.32
CA ALA A 241 17.07 0.97 -4.07
C ALA A 241 16.46 1.86 -2.97
N ASP A 242 17.29 2.59 -2.21
CA ASP A 242 16.89 3.35 -1.00
C ASP A 242 15.87 2.61 -0.12
N PHE A 243 16.19 1.34 0.18
CA PHE A 243 15.27 0.40 0.80
C PHE A 243 16.04 -0.57 1.71
N ASP A 244 15.51 -0.81 2.90
CA ASP A 244 16.01 -1.77 3.87
C ASP A 244 14.89 -2.74 4.22
N MET A 245 15.12 -4.02 3.94
CA MET A 245 14.13 -5.08 4.11
C MET A 245 13.97 -5.53 5.57
N GLY A 246 14.66 -4.88 6.51
CA GLY A 246 14.43 -5.06 7.94
C GLY A 246 14.81 -6.46 8.44
N ILE A 247 14.08 -6.90 9.46
CA ILE A 247 14.35 -8.13 10.22
C ILE A 247 13.15 -9.08 10.18
N ASN A 248 11.94 -8.54 10.03
CA ASN A 248 10.69 -9.29 9.99
C ASN A 248 9.80 -8.76 8.86
N PHE A 249 9.06 -9.65 8.22
CA PHE A 249 7.98 -9.28 7.30
C PHE A 249 6.61 -9.46 7.94
N GLU A 250 5.70 -8.57 7.56
CA GLU A 250 4.25 -8.62 7.77
C GLU A 250 3.57 -8.52 6.39
N CYS A 251 2.31 -8.94 6.30
CA CYS A 251 1.41 -8.73 5.16
C CYS A 251 2.08 -8.97 3.78
N SER A 252 2.75 -10.10 3.59
CA SER A 252 3.42 -10.39 2.31
C SER A 252 2.42 -10.86 1.26
N ASN A 253 2.47 -10.31 0.06
CA ASN A 253 1.68 -10.80 -1.07
C ASN A 253 2.57 -11.08 -2.27
N PHE A 254 2.33 -12.21 -2.93
CA PHE A 254 2.99 -12.59 -4.17
C PHE A 254 2.04 -12.43 -5.35
N MET A 255 2.57 -12.02 -6.49
CA MET A 255 1.82 -11.92 -7.73
C MET A 255 2.73 -12.16 -8.94
N SER A 256 2.13 -12.67 -10.01
CA SER A 256 2.72 -12.69 -11.34
C SER A 256 2.10 -11.54 -12.14
N LEU A 257 2.91 -10.61 -12.63
CA LEU A 257 2.48 -9.47 -13.46
C LEU A 257 3.08 -9.60 -14.85
N GLU A 258 2.27 -9.36 -15.89
CA GLU A 258 2.75 -9.34 -17.28
C GLU A 258 3.19 -7.93 -17.66
N ASP A 259 4.33 -7.84 -18.34
CA ASP A 259 4.76 -6.60 -18.99
C ASP A 259 4.00 -6.37 -20.32
N PRO A 260 4.15 -5.20 -20.97
CA PRO A 260 3.46 -4.91 -22.23
C PRO A 260 3.76 -5.88 -23.38
N ASP A 261 4.86 -6.63 -23.31
CA ASP A 261 5.25 -7.64 -24.29
C ASP A 261 4.70 -9.05 -23.95
N GLY A 262 3.96 -9.17 -22.84
CA GLY A 262 3.35 -10.42 -22.37
C GLY A 262 4.31 -11.31 -21.57
N CYS A 263 5.47 -10.79 -21.15
CA CYS A 263 6.39 -11.55 -20.31
C CYS A 263 5.97 -11.45 -18.84
N SER A 264 5.68 -12.61 -18.24
CA SER A 264 5.35 -12.74 -16.81
C SER A 264 6.60 -12.53 -15.96
N ARG A 265 6.50 -11.64 -14.98
CA ARG A 265 7.49 -11.40 -13.92
C ARG A 265 6.85 -11.59 -12.56
N GLU A 266 7.66 -12.04 -11.61
CA GLU A 266 7.19 -12.35 -10.26
C GLU A 266 7.54 -11.22 -9.30
N PHE A 267 6.55 -10.78 -8.53
CA PHE A 267 6.69 -9.71 -7.55
C PHE A 267 6.26 -10.19 -6.17
N LEU A 268 6.93 -9.66 -5.14
CA LEU A 268 6.58 -9.81 -3.74
C LEU A 268 6.47 -8.40 -3.15
N ILE A 269 5.29 -8.04 -2.64
CA ILE A 269 5.15 -6.87 -1.76
C ILE A 269 5.20 -7.35 -0.31
N MET A 270 5.80 -6.56 0.57
CA MET A 270 5.94 -6.91 1.99
C MET A 270 6.03 -5.67 2.86
N SER A 271 5.46 -5.77 4.05
CA SER A 271 5.62 -4.77 5.09
C SER A 271 6.83 -5.17 5.95
N CYS A 272 7.84 -4.32 6.10
CA CYS A 272 9.08 -4.64 6.79
C CYS A 272 9.13 -3.98 8.17
N GLU A 273 9.56 -4.73 9.20
CA GLU A 273 9.85 -4.22 10.54
C GLU A 273 11.35 -4.30 10.87
N GLY A 274 11.81 -3.45 11.78
CA GLY A 274 13.22 -3.43 12.21
C GLY A 274 14.17 -2.85 11.16
N VAL A 275 13.66 -1.93 10.35
CA VAL A 275 14.41 -1.13 9.36
C VAL A 275 15.33 -0.15 10.10
N ARG A 276 16.57 0.07 9.63
CA ARG A 276 17.47 1.06 10.26
C ARG A 276 17.43 2.40 9.51
N THR A 277 17.48 3.52 10.21
CA THR A 277 17.71 4.84 9.58
C THR A 277 19.20 5.07 9.35
N GLY A 278 19.55 5.77 8.26
CA GLY A 278 20.91 6.17 7.94
C GLY A 278 21.49 7.31 8.81
N GLY A 279 20.94 7.57 9.99
CA GLY A 279 21.35 8.67 10.89
C GLY A 279 22.19 8.20 12.07
N THR A 280 23.20 8.97 12.44
CA THR A 280 24.11 8.78 13.61
C THR A 280 23.46 9.06 14.97
N THR A 281 22.15 8.89 15.12
CA THR A 281 21.48 9.10 16.41
C THR A 281 21.50 7.82 17.23
N THR A 282 22.35 7.80 18.26
CA THR A 282 22.50 6.75 19.27
C THR A 282 21.34 6.64 20.26
N ASP A 283 20.17 7.19 19.93
CA ASP A 283 19.02 7.17 20.83
C ASP A 283 18.23 5.87 20.64
N ALA A 284 18.50 4.94 21.56
CA ALA A 284 17.83 3.65 21.74
C ALA A 284 16.35 3.76 22.20
N SER A 285 15.68 4.89 21.95
CA SER A 285 14.23 5.07 22.11
C SER A 285 13.48 4.99 20.77
N SER A 286 14.16 4.56 19.70
CA SER A 286 13.66 4.43 18.33
C SER A 286 12.35 3.64 18.26
N ALA A 287 11.25 4.31 17.90
CA ALA A 287 10.06 3.66 17.35
C ALA A 287 10.50 2.61 16.31
N CYS A 288 9.86 1.43 16.31
CA CYS A 288 10.07 0.45 15.26
C CYS A 288 9.80 1.11 13.91
N ILE A 289 10.85 1.33 13.10
CA ILE A 289 10.68 1.94 11.78
C ILE A 289 10.15 0.86 10.87
N LYS A 290 8.93 1.12 10.39
CA LYS A 290 8.16 0.28 9.48
C LYS A 290 8.26 0.89 8.08
N THR A 291 8.36 0.05 7.06
CA THR A 291 8.29 0.50 5.66
C THR A 291 7.53 -0.50 4.82
N GLN A 292 6.78 -0.02 3.84
CA GLN A 292 6.20 -0.88 2.83
C GLN A 292 7.15 -1.01 1.64
N GLY A 293 7.53 -2.24 1.32
CA GLY A 293 8.45 -2.57 0.23
C GLY A 293 7.86 -3.47 -0.83
N TRP A 294 8.64 -3.62 -1.89
CA TRP A 294 8.45 -4.63 -2.93
C TRP A 294 9.79 -5.10 -3.49
N MET A 295 9.80 -6.30 -4.05
CA MET A 295 10.89 -6.82 -4.87
C MET A 295 10.36 -7.64 -6.04
N SER A 296 11.19 -7.76 -7.07
CA SER A 296 11.01 -8.62 -8.24
C SER A 296 12.28 -9.44 -8.45
N GLY A 297 12.10 -10.62 -9.04
CA GLY A 297 13.19 -11.41 -9.57
C GLY A 297 12.82 -12.88 -9.76
N PRO A 298 13.75 -13.68 -10.32
CA PRO A 298 13.46 -15.04 -10.72
C PRO A 298 13.31 -15.98 -9.51
N LEU A 299 12.51 -17.03 -9.68
CA LEU A 299 12.40 -18.13 -8.72
C LEU A 299 13.48 -19.17 -8.99
N ARG A 300 14.34 -19.43 -7.99
CA ARG A 300 15.28 -20.55 -8.00
C ARG A 300 14.67 -21.73 -7.25
N ILE A 301 14.59 -22.89 -7.90
CA ILE A 301 14.19 -24.14 -7.24
C ILE A 301 15.44 -24.88 -6.78
N ASP A 302 15.49 -25.23 -5.50
CA ASP A 302 16.59 -26.04 -4.96
C ASP A 302 16.34 -27.55 -5.15
N ASN A 303 17.35 -28.36 -4.84
CA ASN A 303 17.26 -29.82 -4.96
C ASN A 303 16.22 -30.46 -4.03
N ALA A 304 15.76 -29.75 -3.00
CA ALA A 304 14.73 -30.19 -2.07
C ALA A 304 13.31 -29.82 -2.56
N GLY A 305 13.18 -29.10 -3.68
CA GLY A 305 11.92 -28.64 -4.23
C GLY A 305 11.38 -27.37 -3.58
N SER A 306 12.19 -26.65 -2.80
CA SER A 306 11.82 -25.33 -2.27
C SER A 306 12.03 -24.26 -3.35
N ALA A 307 11.12 -23.30 -3.41
CA ALA A 307 11.27 -22.09 -4.24
C ALA A 307 11.89 -20.96 -3.42
N GLU A 308 12.94 -20.35 -3.94
CA GLU A 308 13.58 -19.16 -3.36
C GLU A 308 13.57 -18.03 -4.40
N MET A 309 12.89 -16.94 -4.09
CA MET A 309 12.87 -15.74 -4.94
C MET A 309 14.20 -15.00 -4.82
N GLN A 310 14.86 -14.83 -5.95
CA GLN A 310 16.12 -14.09 -6.03
C GLN A 310 15.83 -12.60 -6.25
N TRP A 311 16.71 -11.75 -5.74
CA TRP A 311 16.64 -10.31 -6.00
C TRP A 311 17.09 -9.98 -7.42
N GLU A 312 16.26 -9.26 -8.16
CA GLU A 312 16.62 -8.58 -9.41
C GLU A 312 16.52 -7.05 -9.23
N CYS A 313 15.35 -6.57 -8.81
CA CYS A 313 15.09 -5.17 -8.51
C CYS A 313 14.01 -5.02 -7.41
N GLY A 314 13.86 -3.80 -6.88
CA GLY A 314 12.86 -3.51 -5.86
C GLY A 314 13.11 -2.20 -5.13
N GLY A 315 12.22 -1.86 -4.21
CA GLY A 315 12.31 -0.62 -3.44
C GLY A 315 11.13 -0.44 -2.50
N ARG A 316 10.91 0.80 -2.06
CA ARG A 316 9.70 1.16 -1.31
C ARG A 316 8.49 1.16 -2.25
N LEU A 317 7.36 0.64 -1.76
CA LEU A 317 6.08 0.68 -2.46
C LEU A 317 5.39 2.03 -2.29
N ASP A 318 5.59 2.64 -1.12
CA ASP A 318 5.15 3.97 -0.77
C ASP A 318 6.22 4.65 0.09
N PHE A 319 6.46 5.92 -0.20
CA PHE A 319 7.54 6.69 0.42
C PHE A 319 7.12 7.50 1.64
N GLY A 320 5.84 7.53 2.00
CA GLY A 320 5.35 8.21 3.19
C GLY A 320 4.70 7.26 4.22
N THR A 321 3.59 7.69 4.81
CA THR A 321 2.87 7.00 5.88
C THR A 321 1.89 5.96 5.31
N PHE A 322 2.41 4.77 5.06
CA PHE A 322 1.67 3.69 4.43
C PHE A 322 2.28 2.34 4.83
N TYR A 323 1.43 1.37 5.21
CA TYR A 323 1.87 0.06 5.67
C TYR A 323 0.81 -1.03 5.45
N ALA A 324 1.15 -2.28 5.76
CA ALA A 324 0.24 -3.42 5.75
C ALA A 324 -0.54 -3.58 4.43
N ALA A 325 0.13 -3.39 3.28
CA ALA A 325 -0.53 -3.55 1.99
C ALA A 325 -1.06 -4.98 1.81
N ASN A 326 -2.29 -5.09 1.33
CA ASN A 326 -2.90 -6.34 0.92
C ASN A 326 -3.55 -6.18 -0.45
N SER A 327 -3.65 -7.25 -1.21
CA SER A 327 -4.02 -7.19 -2.63
C SER A 327 -4.86 -8.36 -3.05
N PHE A 328 -5.47 -8.27 -4.22
CA PHE A 328 -6.22 -9.35 -4.84
C PHE A 328 -6.22 -9.20 -6.35
N TRP A 329 -6.45 -10.31 -7.05
CA TRP A 329 -6.68 -10.27 -8.48
C TRP A 329 -8.13 -9.83 -8.75
N ASP A 330 -8.31 -8.69 -9.41
CA ASP A 330 -9.64 -8.25 -9.86
C ASP A 330 -9.94 -8.84 -11.25
N PRO A 331 -10.88 -9.79 -11.37
CA PRO A 331 -11.23 -10.38 -12.66
C PRO A 331 -11.97 -9.41 -13.61
N LYS A 332 -12.56 -8.32 -13.11
CA LYS A 332 -13.28 -7.34 -13.95
C LYS A 332 -12.34 -6.49 -14.79
N ILE A 333 -11.24 -6.05 -14.20
CA ILE A 333 -10.21 -5.27 -14.89
C ILE A 333 -8.99 -6.10 -15.29
N ARG A 334 -8.92 -7.36 -14.85
CA ARG A 334 -7.81 -8.30 -15.10
C ARG A 334 -6.47 -7.71 -14.65
N GLN A 335 -6.45 -7.17 -13.43
CA GLN A 335 -5.26 -6.60 -12.83
C GLN A 335 -5.19 -6.97 -11.35
N GLN A 336 -3.98 -6.93 -10.79
CA GLN A 336 -3.81 -6.98 -9.35
C GLN A 336 -4.18 -5.61 -8.75
N VAL A 337 -5.09 -5.60 -7.77
CA VAL A 337 -5.52 -4.40 -7.06
C VAL A 337 -5.09 -4.49 -5.60
N MET A 338 -4.64 -3.38 -5.03
CA MET A 338 -4.07 -3.31 -3.70
C MET A 338 -4.63 -2.12 -2.91
N MET A 339 -4.76 -2.29 -1.61
CA MET A 339 -4.98 -1.22 -0.64
C MET A 339 -4.02 -1.42 0.54
N GLY A 340 -3.65 -0.36 1.23
CA GLY A 340 -2.85 -0.43 2.45
C GLY A 340 -3.42 0.45 3.56
N TRP A 341 -2.85 0.32 4.76
CA TRP A 341 -3.20 1.13 5.91
C TRP A 341 -2.42 2.45 5.92
N ILE A 342 -3.15 3.55 6.12
CA ILE A 342 -2.61 4.88 6.36
C ILE A 342 -2.80 5.19 7.85
N PRO A 343 -1.73 5.18 8.66
CA PRO A 343 -1.81 5.38 10.10
C PRO A 343 -1.87 6.87 10.49
N GLU A 344 -2.15 7.15 11.76
CA GLU A 344 -2.19 8.50 12.35
C GLU A 344 -0.84 8.91 12.98
N GLU A 345 0.30 8.45 12.45
CA GLU A 345 1.61 8.55 13.12
C GLU A 345 2.09 9.99 13.36
N SER A 346 1.67 10.94 12.52
CA SER A 346 2.04 12.34 12.66
C SER A 346 1.17 13.11 13.67
N LEU A 347 0.13 12.50 14.22
CA LEU A 347 -0.78 13.13 15.17
C LEU A 347 -0.51 12.69 16.62
N PRO A 348 -0.38 13.63 17.59
CA PRO A 348 -0.22 13.27 18.99
C PRO A 348 -1.40 12.45 19.53
N ASP A 349 -1.13 11.47 20.40
CA ASP A 349 -2.17 10.59 20.98
C ASP A 349 -3.35 11.34 21.57
N ALA A 350 -3.11 12.45 22.27
CA ALA A 350 -4.17 13.27 22.85
C ALA A 350 -5.15 13.81 21.78
N ALA A 351 -4.63 14.28 20.64
CA ALA A 351 -5.45 14.74 19.53
C ALA A 351 -6.10 13.55 18.82
N ARG A 352 -5.35 12.46 18.59
CA ARG A 352 -5.84 11.22 17.98
C ARG A 352 -7.03 10.62 18.74
N HIS A 353 -6.96 10.57 20.07
CA HIS A 353 -8.03 10.11 20.97
C HIS A 353 -9.25 11.04 21.01
N GLN A 354 -9.09 12.34 20.70
CA GLN A 354 -10.21 13.28 20.58
C GLN A 354 -11.00 13.06 19.29
N GLN A 355 -10.36 12.59 18.22
CA GLN A 355 -11.02 12.26 16.94
C GLN A 355 -12.03 11.11 17.09
N LYS A 356 -11.79 10.18 18.03
CA LYS A 356 -12.55 8.91 18.20
C LYS A 356 -12.46 7.94 17.03
N TRP A 357 -11.54 8.18 16.10
CA TRP A 357 -11.13 7.21 15.08
C TRP A 357 -9.63 7.32 14.85
N SER A 358 -9.04 6.29 14.26
CA SER A 358 -7.61 6.24 13.98
C SER A 358 -7.34 5.34 12.78
N GLY A 359 -6.76 5.90 11.73
CA GLY A 359 -6.36 5.19 10.53
C GLY A 359 -7.47 5.12 9.48
N CYS A 360 -7.05 4.87 8.24
CA CYS A 360 -7.93 4.58 7.11
C CYS A 360 -7.19 3.68 6.10
N LEU A 361 -7.92 3.11 5.14
CA LEU A 361 -7.31 2.44 4.01
C LEU A 361 -7.01 3.45 2.89
N SER A 362 -5.91 3.23 2.18
CA SER A 362 -5.56 3.99 0.99
C SER A 362 -6.61 3.88 -0.11
N LEU A 363 -6.50 4.75 -1.10
CA LEU A 363 -7.14 4.54 -2.38
C LEU A 363 -6.77 3.15 -2.94
N PRO A 364 -7.69 2.47 -3.65
CA PRO A 364 -7.36 1.27 -4.40
C PRO A 364 -6.34 1.60 -5.49
N ARG A 365 -5.28 0.81 -5.57
CA ARG A 365 -4.16 0.95 -6.50
C ARG A 365 -4.08 -0.25 -7.42
N VAL A 366 -3.90 -0.02 -8.70
CA VAL A 366 -3.61 -1.06 -9.70
C VAL A 366 -2.10 -1.28 -9.75
N LEU A 367 -1.70 -2.55 -9.70
CA LEU A 367 -0.31 -2.97 -9.76
C LEU A 367 -0.02 -3.62 -11.11
N THR A 368 1.02 -3.13 -11.80
CA THR A 368 1.41 -3.60 -13.14
C THR A 368 2.91 -3.86 -13.22
N CYS A 369 3.35 -4.62 -14.23
CA CYS A 369 4.76 -4.61 -14.58
C CYS A 369 5.02 -3.46 -15.56
N SER A 370 5.53 -2.34 -15.06
CA SER A 370 5.83 -1.17 -15.90
C SER A 370 7.09 -1.43 -16.72
N SER A 371 7.08 -1.02 -17.98
CA SER A 371 8.22 -1.12 -18.89
C SER A 371 8.46 0.20 -19.61
N LEU A 372 9.72 0.64 -19.63
CA LEU A 372 10.17 1.82 -20.34
C LEU A 372 11.25 1.43 -21.35
N ALA A 373 10.89 1.42 -22.63
CA ALA A 373 11.79 1.08 -23.73
C ALA A 373 12.53 2.32 -24.26
N ASN A 374 13.59 2.09 -25.03
CA ASN A 374 14.37 3.12 -25.73
C ASN A 374 15.03 4.15 -24.80
N VAL A 375 15.32 3.77 -23.57
CA VAL A 375 16.04 4.62 -22.63
C VAL A 375 17.50 4.72 -23.06
N THR A 376 18.08 5.90 -23.12
CA THR A 376 19.53 6.09 -23.38
C THR A 376 20.28 6.56 -22.14
N GLY A 377 19.56 7.09 -21.15
CA GLY A 377 20.13 7.56 -19.90
C GLY A 377 19.06 8.04 -18.93
N SER A 378 19.49 8.77 -17.90
CA SER A 378 18.61 9.48 -17.00
C SER A 378 19.09 10.91 -16.82
N ARG A 379 18.20 11.82 -16.41
CA ARG A 379 18.57 13.21 -16.13
C ARG A 379 19.70 13.28 -15.10
N HIS A 380 19.64 12.42 -14.08
CA HIS A 380 20.65 12.29 -13.04
C HIS A 380 20.85 10.84 -12.61
N GLY A 381 22.11 10.38 -12.61
CA GLY A 381 22.50 9.07 -12.13
C GLY A 381 22.79 8.08 -13.24
N ASP A 382 23.48 7.01 -12.86
CA ASP A 382 23.78 5.89 -13.77
C ASP A 382 22.65 4.86 -13.68
N LEU A 383 22.13 4.46 -14.84
CA LEU A 383 21.11 3.39 -14.96
C LEU A 383 21.57 2.10 -14.28
N SER A 384 22.87 1.81 -14.31
CA SER A 384 23.44 0.57 -13.72
C SER A 384 23.32 0.50 -12.19
N ASN A 385 23.06 1.63 -11.52
CA ASN A 385 22.94 1.72 -10.07
C ASN A 385 21.51 2.12 -9.63
N MET A 386 20.49 1.78 -10.42
CA MET A 386 19.09 2.03 -10.09
C MET A 386 18.41 0.75 -9.58
N GLY A 387 18.52 0.49 -8.28
CA GLY A 387 18.05 -0.76 -7.66
C GLY A 387 16.53 -1.01 -7.80
N ALA A 388 15.75 0.03 -8.06
CA ALA A 388 14.30 -0.06 -8.32
C ALA A 388 13.94 -0.53 -9.75
N PHE A 389 14.92 -0.71 -10.64
CA PHE A 389 14.68 -1.08 -12.03
C PHE A 389 15.52 -2.30 -12.43
N ALA A 390 14.89 -3.26 -13.11
CA ALA A 390 15.62 -4.26 -13.87
C ALA A 390 16.01 -3.66 -15.23
N VAL A 391 17.29 -3.60 -15.52
CA VAL A 391 17.84 -2.90 -16.70
C VAL A 391 18.33 -3.91 -17.73
N THR A 392 17.72 -3.90 -18.91
CA THR A 392 18.11 -4.77 -20.04
C THR A 392 18.72 -3.93 -21.17
N PRO A 393 19.97 -4.15 -21.58
CA PRO A 393 20.56 -3.47 -22.72
C PRO A 393 19.99 -3.99 -24.05
N ASN A 394 19.73 -3.07 -24.98
CA ASN A 394 19.26 -3.36 -26.32
C ASN A 394 20.34 -3.06 -27.38
N HIS A 395 20.10 -3.45 -28.63
CA HIS A 395 20.94 -3.02 -29.75
C HIS A 395 20.83 -1.50 -29.98
N GLY A 396 21.92 -0.88 -30.42
CA GLY A 396 21.93 0.57 -30.74
C GLY A 396 22.12 1.50 -29.53
N GLY A 397 22.54 0.95 -28.39
CA GLY A 397 22.91 1.74 -27.19
C GLY A 397 21.72 2.21 -26.36
N THR A 398 20.53 1.63 -26.56
CA THR A 398 19.36 1.88 -25.72
C THR A 398 19.18 0.78 -24.68
N PHE A 399 18.30 1.00 -23.71
CA PHE A 399 17.95 0.09 -22.64
C PHE A 399 16.42 -0.02 -22.53
N THR A 400 15.97 -1.16 -22.02
CA THR A 400 14.61 -1.36 -21.52
C THR A 400 14.66 -1.51 -20.02
N LEU A 401 13.87 -0.71 -19.31
CA LEU A 401 13.75 -0.75 -17.86
C LEU A 401 12.43 -1.41 -17.46
N HIS A 402 12.45 -2.29 -16.48
CA HIS A 402 11.23 -2.84 -15.86
C HIS A 402 11.17 -2.50 -14.37
N THR A 403 9.98 -2.17 -13.87
CA THR A 403 9.75 -1.87 -12.45
C THR A 403 8.30 -2.18 -12.06
N LEU A 404 7.98 -2.09 -10.77
CA LEU A 404 6.59 -2.19 -10.31
C LEU A 404 5.85 -0.89 -10.66
N GLY A 405 4.83 -1.00 -11.49
CA GLY A 405 3.87 0.06 -11.73
C GLY A 405 2.82 0.11 -10.63
N VAL A 406 2.49 1.32 -10.17
CA VAL A 406 1.46 1.59 -9.17
C VAL A 406 0.66 2.81 -9.62
N SER A 407 -0.61 2.61 -9.97
CA SER A 407 -1.50 3.68 -10.42
C SER A 407 -2.83 3.66 -9.65
N PRO A 408 -3.52 4.81 -9.54
CA PRO A 408 -4.85 4.86 -8.93
C PRO A 408 -5.86 4.01 -9.71
N HIS A 409 -6.76 3.32 -9.00
CA HIS A 409 -7.77 2.50 -9.65
C HIS A 409 -8.68 3.33 -10.57
N PRO A 410 -8.98 2.88 -11.79
CA PRO A 410 -9.73 3.67 -12.78
C PRO A 410 -11.15 4.05 -12.34
N ASN A 411 -11.78 3.30 -11.44
CA ASN A 411 -13.11 3.68 -10.94
C ASN A 411 -13.10 4.97 -10.11
N LEU A 412 -11.95 5.42 -9.61
CA LEU A 412 -11.86 6.68 -8.84
C LEU A 412 -12.34 7.90 -9.64
N GLU A 413 -12.41 7.82 -10.96
CA GLU A 413 -13.04 8.86 -11.79
C GLU A 413 -14.50 9.12 -11.43
N ARG A 414 -15.18 8.18 -10.78
CA ARG A 414 -16.56 8.34 -10.27
C ARG A 414 -16.67 9.43 -9.20
N LEU A 415 -15.58 9.69 -8.46
CA LEU A 415 -15.52 10.78 -7.49
C LEU A 415 -15.75 12.16 -8.14
N ARG A 416 -15.46 12.29 -9.45
CA ARG A 416 -15.55 13.54 -10.19
C ARG A 416 -16.96 13.94 -10.57
N MET A 417 -17.99 13.10 -10.34
CA MET A 417 -19.34 13.31 -10.90
C MET A 417 -19.95 14.68 -10.61
N ARG A 418 -19.62 15.31 -9.48
CA ARG A 418 -20.09 16.64 -9.07
C ARG A 418 -18.96 17.67 -8.92
N ALA A 419 -17.74 17.27 -9.22
CA ALA A 419 -16.58 18.12 -9.03
C ALA A 419 -16.50 19.22 -10.09
N CYS A 420 -16.09 20.41 -9.66
CA CYS A 420 -15.77 21.53 -10.54
C CYS A 420 -14.42 21.26 -11.20
N GLN A 421 -14.40 21.24 -12.53
CA GLN A 421 -13.17 21.02 -13.29
C GLN A 421 -12.53 22.33 -13.73
N THR A 422 -11.26 22.52 -13.42
CA THR A 422 -10.44 23.65 -13.90
C THR A 422 -9.21 23.12 -14.63
N ARG A 423 -8.91 23.67 -15.81
CA ARG A 423 -7.69 23.37 -16.58
C ARG A 423 -6.76 24.58 -16.54
N PHE A 424 -5.46 24.32 -16.55
CA PHE A 424 -4.43 25.36 -16.55
C PHE A 424 -3.22 24.92 -17.38
N GLY A 425 -2.48 25.89 -17.92
CA GLY A 425 -1.21 25.58 -18.60
C GLY A 425 -0.21 26.75 -18.68
N THR A 426 0.94 26.49 -19.31
CA THR A 426 2.09 27.42 -19.40
C THR A 426 1.74 28.81 -19.93
N ALA A 427 0.78 28.94 -20.85
CA ALA A 427 0.32 30.22 -21.36
C ALA A 427 -0.26 31.12 -20.24
N ASP A 428 -0.90 30.52 -19.23
CA ASP A 428 -1.45 31.21 -18.07
C ASP A 428 -0.36 31.67 -17.08
N LEU A 429 0.84 31.08 -17.16
CA LEU A 429 1.98 31.34 -16.25
C LEU A 429 2.95 32.40 -16.78
N THR A 430 3.01 32.62 -18.10
CA THR A 430 3.90 33.63 -18.73
C THR A 430 3.56 35.09 -18.37
N ALA A 431 2.39 35.35 -17.78
CA ALA A 431 2.03 36.66 -17.23
C ALA A 431 2.75 36.99 -15.90
N LEU A 432 3.45 36.03 -15.30
CA LEU A 432 4.07 36.15 -13.98
C LEU A 432 5.53 36.57 -14.14
N LYS A 433 5.77 37.88 -14.09
CA LYS A 433 7.10 38.50 -14.30
C LYS A 433 8.11 38.29 -13.17
N ASP A 434 7.74 37.58 -12.09
CA ASP A 434 8.61 37.28 -10.95
C ASP A 434 8.50 35.80 -10.56
N LEU A 435 9.22 34.94 -11.29
CA LEU A 435 9.36 33.52 -10.93
C LEU A 435 10.21 33.30 -9.66
N ARG A 436 10.65 34.38 -8.98
CA ARG A 436 11.49 34.28 -7.77
C ARG A 436 10.71 33.94 -6.50
N HIS A 437 9.40 34.14 -6.46
CA HIS A 437 8.62 33.93 -5.24
C HIS A 437 7.16 33.65 -5.62
N TRP A 438 6.70 32.42 -5.37
CA TRP A 438 5.28 32.02 -5.32
C TRP A 438 4.42 32.49 -6.50
N VAL A 439 4.14 31.60 -7.45
CA VAL A 439 3.21 31.86 -8.54
C VAL A 439 1.84 32.24 -7.96
N SER A 440 1.15 33.19 -8.60
CA SER A 440 -0.28 33.46 -8.35
C SER A 440 -1.07 32.14 -8.32
N PRO A 441 -2.10 32.02 -7.47
CA PRO A 441 -2.82 30.76 -7.30
C PRO A 441 -3.35 30.25 -8.64
N ILE A 442 -3.02 29.00 -9.00
CA ILE A 442 -3.54 28.26 -10.16
C ILE A 442 -5.08 28.30 -10.11
N THR A 443 -5.60 28.03 -8.92
CA THR A 443 -7.01 28.18 -8.57
C THR A 443 -7.14 28.28 -7.07
N SER A 444 -8.18 28.98 -6.61
CA SER A 444 -8.70 28.79 -5.26
C SER A 444 -9.55 27.53 -5.21
N LEU A 445 -9.43 26.77 -4.14
CA LEU A 445 -10.22 25.56 -3.89
C LEU A 445 -11.33 25.87 -2.90
N ARG A 446 -12.49 25.25 -3.13
CA ARG A 446 -13.71 25.42 -2.33
C ARG A 446 -13.94 24.25 -1.38
N SER A 447 -13.24 23.14 -1.57
CA SER A 447 -13.36 21.93 -0.77
C SER A 447 -12.00 21.38 -0.34
N GLN A 448 -12.02 20.41 0.57
CA GLN A 448 -10.85 19.60 0.94
C GLN A 448 -10.86 18.23 0.25
N GLN A 449 -11.64 18.09 -0.82
CA GLN A 449 -11.83 16.87 -1.59
C GLN A 449 -11.48 17.20 -3.03
N TRP A 450 -10.24 16.97 -3.44
CA TRP A 450 -9.82 17.30 -4.79
C TRP A 450 -8.83 16.31 -5.37
N GLU A 451 -8.82 16.27 -6.69
CA GLU A 451 -7.90 15.49 -7.49
C GLU A 451 -7.19 16.43 -8.46
N LEU A 452 -5.87 16.28 -8.60
CA LEU A 452 -5.07 17.00 -9.58
C LEU A 452 -4.32 15.99 -10.47
N LYS A 453 -4.44 16.16 -11.78
CA LYS A 453 -3.50 15.58 -12.75
C LYS A 453 -2.69 16.69 -13.38
N CYS A 454 -1.37 16.59 -13.33
CA CYS A 454 -0.46 17.63 -13.82
C CYS A 454 0.80 17.00 -14.43
N THR A 455 1.25 17.57 -15.54
CA THR A 455 2.54 17.23 -16.17
C THR A 455 3.47 18.43 -16.08
N LEU A 456 4.73 18.17 -15.69
CA LEU A 456 5.79 19.16 -15.59
C LEU A 456 6.97 18.73 -16.47
N ALA A 457 7.26 19.50 -17.51
CA ALA A 457 8.50 19.34 -18.28
C ALA A 457 9.60 20.23 -17.68
N LEU A 458 10.65 19.60 -17.14
CA LEU A 458 11.81 20.30 -16.57
C LEU A 458 12.76 20.76 -17.68
N LYS A 459 12.61 22.00 -18.15
CA LYS A 459 13.50 22.60 -19.15
C LYS A 459 14.74 23.22 -18.49
N GLY A 460 15.87 23.18 -19.20
CA GLY A 460 17.11 23.88 -18.81
C GLY A 460 17.68 23.48 -17.44
N ASN A 461 18.27 24.46 -16.74
CA ASN A 461 18.96 24.29 -15.45
C ASN A 461 18.04 24.41 -14.22
N CYS A 462 16.74 24.11 -14.37
CA CYS A 462 15.78 24.12 -13.26
C CYS A 462 16.27 23.16 -12.14
N LYS A 463 16.40 23.68 -10.91
CA LYS A 463 16.88 22.92 -9.74
C LYS A 463 15.74 22.32 -8.94
N ILE A 464 14.70 23.11 -8.70
CA ILE A 464 13.55 22.73 -7.89
C ILE A 464 12.31 23.26 -8.60
N ALA A 465 11.30 22.41 -8.75
CA ALA A 465 9.98 22.80 -9.19
C ALA A 465 8.94 21.95 -8.48
N GLY A 466 7.74 22.48 -8.32
CA GLY A 466 6.68 21.72 -7.69
C GLY A 466 5.38 22.48 -7.52
N LEU A 467 4.55 21.90 -6.65
CA LEU A 467 3.25 22.40 -6.27
C LEU A 467 3.26 22.69 -4.76
N ASN A 468 2.71 23.83 -4.37
CA ASN A 468 2.41 24.18 -3.00
C ASN A 468 0.89 24.13 -2.78
N ILE A 469 0.47 23.50 -1.69
CA ILE A 469 -0.90 23.57 -1.17
C ILE A 469 -0.90 24.65 -0.09
N PHE A 470 -1.28 25.87 -0.45
CA PHE A 470 -1.27 27.03 0.43
C PHE A 470 -2.58 27.12 1.22
N HIS A 471 -2.47 27.43 2.51
CA HIS A 471 -3.59 27.82 3.37
C HIS A 471 -3.32 29.22 3.95
N SER A 472 -4.30 30.12 3.98
CA SER A 472 -4.12 31.48 4.54
C SER A 472 -3.80 31.52 6.04
N SER A 473 -4.09 30.42 6.75
CA SER A 473 -3.89 30.27 8.18
C SER A 473 -3.26 28.92 8.52
N ILE A 474 -2.03 28.67 8.05
CA ILE A 474 -1.24 27.51 8.49
C ILE A 474 -0.95 27.66 9.98
N ARG A 475 -1.48 26.74 10.78
CA ARG A 475 -1.09 26.55 12.18
C ARG A 475 -0.76 25.08 12.36
N SER A 476 0.39 24.78 12.93
CA SER A 476 0.74 23.41 13.30
C SER A 476 -0.13 22.97 14.49
N VAL A 477 -0.56 21.71 14.47
CA VAL A 477 -1.07 21.07 15.69
C VAL A 477 0.11 20.94 16.64
N ASN A 478 -0.03 21.45 17.87
CA ASN A 478 1.04 21.39 18.87
C ASN A 478 1.50 19.94 19.07
N GLY A 479 2.79 19.67 18.84
CA GLY A 479 3.39 18.35 18.98
C GLY A 479 3.26 17.43 17.77
N ALA A 480 2.64 17.85 16.67
CA ALA A 480 2.64 17.08 15.43
C ALA A 480 4.05 17.05 14.81
N ASN A 481 4.44 15.90 14.25
CA ASN A 481 5.71 15.76 13.55
C ASN A 481 5.58 16.31 12.12
N VAL A 482 6.48 17.21 11.73
CA VAL A 482 6.45 17.94 10.44
C VAL A 482 7.69 17.61 9.59
N ALA A 483 8.22 16.39 9.72
CA ALA A 483 9.31 15.97 8.85
C ALA A 483 8.81 15.86 7.39
N PRO A 484 9.54 16.40 6.40
CA PRO A 484 9.16 16.25 5.01
C PRO A 484 9.32 14.80 4.56
N ASP A 485 8.26 14.23 3.98
CA ASP A 485 8.37 13.01 3.19
C ASP A 485 9.16 13.35 1.90
N SER A 486 10.27 12.66 1.68
CA SER A 486 11.12 12.89 0.51
C SER A 486 11.56 11.58 -0.12
N THR A 487 11.69 11.59 -1.44
CA THR A 487 12.12 10.44 -2.23
C THR A 487 12.86 10.89 -3.49
N ARG A 488 13.61 9.97 -4.09
CA ARG A 488 14.23 10.15 -5.40
C ARG A 488 13.33 9.53 -6.46
N HIS A 489 13.00 10.32 -7.47
CA HIS A 489 12.29 9.85 -8.66
C HIS A 489 13.15 10.12 -9.90
N PRO A 490 13.69 9.08 -10.58
CA PRO A 490 14.46 9.29 -11.79
C PRO A 490 13.52 9.67 -12.95
N LEU A 491 13.93 10.67 -13.73
CA LEU A 491 13.40 10.97 -15.06
C LEU A 491 14.39 10.48 -16.11
N PHE A 492 13.88 9.79 -17.12
CA PHE A 492 14.70 9.13 -18.13
C PHE A 492 14.87 9.95 -19.40
N VAL A 493 15.94 9.68 -20.15
CA VAL A 493 16.12 10.19 -21.52
C VAL A 493 15.71 9.09 -22.48
N LEU A 494 14.73 9.39 -23.33
CA LEU A 494 14.11 8.46 -24.28
C LEU A 494 14.51 8.82 -25.70
N LYS A 495 14.86 7.81 -26.49
CA LYS A 495 15.18 7.97 -27.91
C LYS A 495 13.99 7.60 -28.78
N ASP A 496 13.56 8.54 -29.61
CA ASP A 496 12.62 8.26 -30.70
C ASP A 496 13.35 7.42 -31.76
N ILE A 497 12.82 6.22 -32.06
CA ILE A 497 13.45 5.30 -33.03
C ILE A 497 13.35 5.82 -34.47
N ALA A 498 12.27 6.55 -34.81
CA ALA A 498 12.02 7.02 -36.17
C ALA A 498 12.87 8.24 -36.53
N THR A 499 13.03 9.19 -35.60
CA THR A 499 13.77 10.44 -35.83
C THR A 499 15.19 10.39 -35.29
N GLY A 500 15.48 9.48 -34.35
CA GLY A 500 16.74 9.42 -33.61
C GLY A 500 16.90 10.51 -32.55
N THR A 501 15.89 11.35 -32.34
CA THR A 501 15.95 12.45 -31.36
C THR A 501 15.76 11.94 -29.95
N GLU A 502 16.49 12.54 -29.01
CA GLU A 502 16.31 12.27 -27.58
C GLU A 502 15.37 13.30 -26.95
N MET A 503 14.52 12.83 -26.05
CA MET A 503 13.60 13.64 -25.25
C MET A 503 13.68 13.19 -23.80
N GLU A 504 13.66 14.16 -22.89
CA GLU A 504 13.55 13.85 -21.47
C GLU A 504 12.11 13.51 -21.12
N GLU A 505 11.94 12.52 -20.25
CA GLU A 505 10.66 12.15 -19.67
C GLU A 505 10.10 13.30 -18.83
N GLU A 506 8.84 13.63 -19.06
CA GLU A 506 8.12 14.62 -18.26
C GLU A 506 7.68 14.02 -16.92
N LEU A 507 7.70 14.82 -15.86
CA LEU A 507 7.18 14.41 -14.56
C LEU A 507 5.65 14.48 -14.58
N GLN A 508 4.98 13.34 -14.45
CA GLN A 508 3.54 13.23 -14.34
C GLN A 508 3.15 13.04 -12.88
N MET A 509 2.26 13.89 -12.38
CA MET A 509 1.73 13.85 -11.03
C MET A 509 0.24 13.60 -11.07
N HIS A 510 -0.22 12.62 -10.29
CA HIS A 510 -1.62 12.39 -10.01
C HIS A 510 -1.83 12.43 -8.50
N ILE A 511 -2.55 13.44 -8.03
CA ILE A 511 -2.67 13.79 -6.62
C ILE A 511 -4.12 13.68 -6.19
N PHE A 512 -4.36 13.10 -5.02
CA PHE A 512 -5.64 13.08 -4.33
C PHE A 512 -5.48 13.67 -2.95
N TYR A 513 -6.40 14.56 -2.57
CA TYR A 513 -6.46 15.14 -1.24
C TYR A 513 -7.87 14.98 -0.66
N ASP A 514 -7.94 14.31 0.49
CA ASP A 514 -9.18 13.97 1.19
C ASP A 514 -9.13 14.36 2.66
N GLN A 515 -9.48 15.62 2.96
CA GLN A 515 -9.47 16.22 4.30
C GLN A 515 -8.08 16.24 4.92
N SER A 516 -7.56 15.08 5.32
CA SER A 516 -6.25 14.91 5.92
C SER A 516 -5.34 13.94 5.18
N VAL A 517 -5.83 13.19 4.20
CA VAL A 517 -4.99 12.26 3.42
C VAL A 517 -4.53 12.93 2.14
N LEU A 518 -3.23 12.87 1.87
CA LEU A 518 -2.64 13.27 0.60
C LEU A 518 -1.96 12.04 -0.02
N GLU A 519 -2.44 11.59 -1.18
CA GLU A 519 -1.77 10.53 -1.96
C GLU A 519 -1.27 11.12 -3.29
N ILE A 520 0.02 10.95 -3.59
CA ILE A 520 0.66 11.45 -4.81
C ILE A 520 1.29 10.30 -5.57
N PHE A 521 0.96 10.16 -6.84
CA PHE A 521 1.51 9.17 -7.76
C PHE A 521 2.35 9.88 -8.82
N PHE A 522 3.62 9.49 -8.94
CA PHE A 522 4.56 10.02 -9.93
C PHE A 522 4.87 8.98 -11.00
N ASN A 523 4.58 9.31 -12.27
CA ASN A 523 4.81 8.49 -13.46
C ASN A 523 4.45 7.00 -13.25
N GLU A 524 3.39 6.74 -12.48
CA GLU A 524 2.87 5.42 -12.13
C GLU A 524 3.91 4.45 -11.53
N ARG A 525 4.97 4.94 -10.86
CA ARG A 525 6.04 4.09 -10.29
C ARG A 525 6.63 4.59 -8.98
N THR A 526 6.15 5.71 -8.47
CA THR A 526 6.54 6.25 -7.17
C THR A 526 5.31 6.82 -6.50
N VAL A 527 5.04 6.40 -5.28
CA VAL A 527 3.88 6.87 -4.52
C VAL A 527 4.34 7.46 -3.21
N VAL A 528 3.73 8.59 -2.82
CA VAL A 528 3.92 9.21 -1.51
C VAL A 528 2.56 9.42 -0.88
N THR A 529 2.31 8.76 0.24
CA THR A 529 1.13 8.97 1.07
C THR A 529 1.50 9.78 2.30
N SER A 530 0.76 10.85 2.60
CA SER A 530 1.02 11.68 3.78
C SER A 530 -0.26 12.10 4.49
N ARG A 531 -0.09 12.63 5.70
CA ARG A 531 -1.18 13.11 6.55
C ARG A 531 -1.00 14.58 6.88
N LEU A 532 -1.98 15.39 6.51
CA LEU A 532 -2.02 16.84 6.72
C LEU A 532 -3.21 17.18 7.63
N TYR A 533 -2.97 17.90 8.73
CA TYR A 533 -4.03 18.25 9.69
C TYR A 533 -4.27 19.77 9.72
N PRO A 534 -4.87 20.35 8.67
CA PRO A 534 -5.11 21.79 8.62
C PRO A 534 -6.09 22.19 9.74
N ILE A 535 -5.79 23.30 10.42
CA ILE A 535 -6.67 23.85 11.47
C ILE A 535 -7.81 24.70 10.87
N SER A 536 -7.61 25.23 9.66
CA SER A 536 -8.61 26.00 8.92
C SER A 536 -8.81 25.43 7.52
N ILE A 537 -10.05 25.49 7.06
CA ILE A 537 -10.46 25.08 5.71
C ILE A 537 -10.56 26.29 4.76
N GLU A 538 -10.31 27.50 5.26
CA GLU A 538 -10.43 28.74 4.50
C GLU A 538 -9.18 29.00 3.64
N ASP A 539 -9.43 29.56 2.45
CA ASP A 539 -8.42 30.01 1.49
C ASP A 539 -7.36 28.97 1.10
N ILE A 540 -7.80 27.75 0.77
CA ILE A 540 -6.93 26.75 0.16
C ILE A 540 -6.66 27.18 -1.28
N SER A 541 -5.39 27.26 -1.66
CA SER A 541 -5.00 27.52 -3.04
C SER A 541 -3.82 26.65 -3.46
N LEU A 542 -3.80 26.29 -4.73
CA LEU A 542 -2.67 25.61 -5.33
C LEU A 542 -1.77 26.61 -6.03
N GLN A 543 -0.48 26.56 -5.77
CA GLN A 543 0.52 27.45 -6.36
C GLN A 543 1.65 26.61 -6.96
N LEU A 544 2.10 26.97 -8.16
CA LEU A 544 3.33 26.39 -8.71
C LEU A 544 4.54 27.14 -8.16
N PHE A 545 5.69 26.49 -8.13
CA PHE A 545 6.95 27.17 -7.87
C PHE A 545 8.08 26.55 -8.68
N ALA A 546 9.11 27.36 -8.95
CA ALA A 546 10.31 26.97 -9.68
C ALA A 546 11.50 27.78 -9.16
N GLU A 547 12.65 27.14 -8.98
CA GLU A 547 13.90 27.79 -8.58
C GLU A 547 15.05 27.37 -9.50
N GLY A 548 15.83 28.34 -9.98
CA GLY A 548 17.00 28.16 -10.88
C GLY A 548 18.33 28.58 -10.24
N MET A 549 19.46 28.42 -10.96
CA MET A 549 20.79 28.87 -10.49
C MET A 549 21.00 30.39 -10.63
N GLU A 550 20.55 30.97 -11.74
CA GLU A 550 20.60 32.41 -12.05
C GLU A 550 19.26 32.86 -12.66
N GLU A 551 18.94 34.15 -12.53
CA GLU A 551 17.65 34.73 -12.96
C GLU A 551 17.41 34.60 -14.48
N ALA A 552 18.48 34.57 -15.28
CA ALA A 552 18.43 34.42 -16.73
C ALA A 552 18.27 32.95 -17.21
N ASP A 553 18.38 31.97 -16.30
CA ASP A 553 18.46 30.54 -16.60
C ASP A 553 17.18 29.76 -16.26
N ILE A 554 16.14 30.42 -15.73
CA ILE A 554 14.85 29.77 -15.50
C ILE A 554 14.17 29.60 -16.86
N ALA A 555 14.43 28.46 -17.50
CA ALA A 555 13.61 28.03 -18.63
C ALA A 555 12.14 27.93 -18.17
N PRO A 556 11.17 28.32 -19.00
CA PRO A 556 9.77 28.19 -18.64
C PRO A 556 9.47 26.71 -18.34
N LEU A 557 8.97 26.42 -17.14
CA LEU A 557 8.32 25.14 -16.86
C LEU A 557 7.18 25.00 -17.85
N ASP A 558 7.18 23.90 -18.62
CA ASP A 558 5.99 23.54 -19.36
C ASP A 558 5.08 22.79 -18.41
N VAL A 559 3.97 23.42 -18.05
CA VAL A 559 3.00 22.86 -17.12
C VAL A 559 1.68 22.75 -17.82
N GLN A 560 1.04 21.58 -17.70
CA GLN A 560 -0.35 21.39 -18.11
C GLN A 560 -1.03 20.54 -17.06
N GLY A 561 -2.23 20.96 -16.65
CA GLY A 561 -2.94 20.22 -15.63
C GLY A 561 -4.44 20.45 -15.63
N VAL A 562 -5.10 19.58 -14.87
CA VAL A 562 -6.52 19.59 -14.65
C VAL A 562 -6.80 19.21 -13.20
N ILE A 563 -7.61 20.03 -12.54
CA ILE A 563 -8.06 19.82 -11.17
C ILE A 563 -9.56 19.61 -11.15
N TRP A 564 -9.99 18.67 -10.30
CA TRP A 564 -11.38 18.44 -9.93
C TRP A 564 -11.53 18.78 -8.45
N ASP A 565 -12.28 19.83 -8.15
CA ASP A 565 -12.56 20.31 -6.79
C ASP A 565 -14.00 19.96 -6.38
N GLY A 566 -14.18 19.37 -5.20
CA GLY A 566 -15.47 18.90 -4.70
C GLY A 566 -15.76 17.44 -5.08
N LEU A 567 -14.78 16.55 -4.90
CA LEU A 567 -14.98 15.11 -5.05
C LEU A 567 -15.97 14.56 -4.01
N GLU A 568 -16.78 13.57 -4.38
CA GLU A 568 -17.80 12.98 -3.50
C GLU A 568 -17.81 11.44 -3.57
N ALA A 569 -17.87 10.78 -2.41
CA ALA A 569 -18.09 9.34 -2.22
C ALA A 569 -19.14 9.07 -1.15
#